data_AF-A0A965K7R3-F1
#
_entry.id   AF-A0A965K7R3-F1
#
_cell.length_a   1.000
_cell.length_b   1.000
_cell.length_c   1.000
_cell.angle_alpha   90.00
_cell.angle_beta   90.00
_cell.angle_gamma   90.00
#
_symmetry.space_group_name_H-M   'P 1'
#
loop_
_entity.id
_entity.type
_entity.pdbx_description
1 polymer ?
#
loop_
_entity_poly.entity_id
_entity_poly.type
_entity_poly.pdbx_seq_one_letter_code
_entity_poly.pdbx_strand_id
1 'polypeptide(L)'
;MKTYTWILLLGLLFYQGDVVKAENIDNQKALVLSAAAVLTLGAAGYWYSMPTQLPTFEKAPTKIKHIIFDLDGVLLTTNTVKSLQTLGIENVLYYFWNTGKTPNKQDLLQLLTQAPAISTENMFHNNQPVPQIMVDWQTGRQSNEQILTSTLQYLDIQKEKGDVTLAQHCILKNLCKLMFTPHILASTRMMIPQALDFITMVAQYAQEHGIKLYICSNWDPASIELIKQDFKELFSFFPQEHIFISGKIGALKPHPAIFEHIIKTHHLNPDECLFIDDEATNVISAQALGINTIHMSTNKYIDLITQMNAIL
;
A
#
# COMPACT_ATOMS: atom_id res chain seq x y z
N MET A 1 -28.67 35.29 7.37
CA MET A 1 -28.73 34.28 6.29
C MET A 1 -27.50 33.38 6.44
N LYS A 2 -27.41 32.35 7.28
CA LYS A 2 -28.27 31.18 7.54
C LYS A 2 -28.70 30.46 6.26
N THR A 3 -27.80 29.62 5.73
CA THR A 3 -28.00 28.23 5.25
C THR A 3 -26.65 27.68 4.74
N TYR A 4 -25.73 27.42 5.67
CA TYR A 4 -24.47 26.68 5.45
C TYR A 4 -24.59 25.24 5.97
N THR A 5 -25.81 24.67 6.01
CA THR A 5 -26.10 23.49 6.85
C THR A 5 -26.56 22.24 6.09
N TRP A 6 -26.27 22.10 4.79
CA TRP A 6 -26.67 20.89 4.04
C TRP A 6 -25.56 20.19 3.24
N ILE A 7 -24.37 20.77 3.10
CA ILE A 7 -23.24 20.10 2.40
C ILE A 7 -22.40 19.23 3.36
N LEU A 8 -22.60 19.36 4.68
CA LEU A 8 -21.89 18.60 5.72
C LEU A 8 -22.58 17.28 6.13
N LEU A 9 -23.77 16.97 5.61
CA LEU A 9 -24.60 15.85 6.12
C LEU A 9 -24.49 14.53 5.34
N LEU A 10 -23.70 14.46 4.27
CA LEU A 10 -23.38 13.18 3.59
C LEU A 10 -21.92 12.73 3.81
N GLY A 11 -21.07 13.59 4.39
CA GLY A 11 -19.68 13.28 4.72
C GLY A 11 -19.47 12.57 6.06
N LEU A 12 -20.54 12.31 6.83
CA LEU A 12 -20.50 11.71 8.17
C LEU A 12 -21.08 10.28 8.25
N LEU A 13 -21.51 9.70 7.12
CA LEU A 13 -22.02 8.31 7.07
C LEU A 13 -20.94 7.24 6.82
N PHE A 14 -19.66 7.62 6.80
CA PHE A 14 -18.54 6.69 6.64
C PHE A 14 -17.49 6.84 7.75
N TYR A 15 -17.96 6.85 9.00
CA TYR A 15 -17.10 6.49 10.13
C TYR A 15 -17.96 5.78 11.20
N GLN A 16 -17.81 4.46 11.23
CA GLN A 16 -18.37 3.50 12.21
C GLN A 16 -19.90 3.51 12.45
N GLY A 17 -20.56 2.43 12.04
CA GLY A 17 -21.86 2.00 12.59
C GLY A 17 -23.12 2.47 11.84
N ASP A 18 -23.93 1.48 11.44
CA ASP A 18 -25.34 1.51 11.05
C ASP A 18 -25.84 2.49 9.96
N VAL A 19 -26.26 1.90 8.84
CA VAL A 19 -26.93 2.57 7.71
C VAL A 19 -28.34 2.99 8.12
N VAL A 20 -28.60 4.30 8.23
CA VAL A 20 -29.96 4.84 8.27
C VAL A 20 -30.54 4.83 6.85
N LYS A 21 -31.68 4.14 6.67
CA LYS A 21 -32.46 4.14 5.42
C LYS A 21 -32.98 5.54 5.13
N ALA A 22 -32.49 6.18 4.07
CA ALA A 22 -33.10 7.37 3.50
C ALA A 22 -34.13 6.94 2.44
N GLU A 23 -35.42 6.99 2.78
CA GLU A 23 -36.51 6.92 1.81
C GLU A 23 -36.71 8.32 1.19
N ASN A 24 -36.87 8.36 -0.14
CA ASN A 24 -37.21 9.53 -0.97
C ASN A 24 -36.11 10.55 -1.32
N ILE A 25 -34.98 10.07 -1.86
CA ILE A 25 -34.19 10.87 -2.80
C ILE A 25 -34.16 10.13 -4.13
N ASP A 26 -34.39 10.84 -5.24
CA ASP A 26 -34.28 10.32 -6.60
C ASP A 26 -32.89 9.67 -6.78
N ASN A 27 -32.85 8.33 -6.70
CA ASN A 27 -31.64 7.53 -6.50
C ASN A 27 -30.57 7.78 -7.57
N GLN A 28 -30.95 8.27 -8.75
CA GLN A 28 -29.99 8.61 -9.82
C GLN A 28 -29.15 9.86 -9.52
N LYS A 29 -29.72 10.88 -8.86
CA LYS A 29 -29.01 12.13 -8.55
C LYS A 29 -28.12 11.98 -7.31
N ALA A 30 -28.57 11.21 -6.32
CA ALA A 30 -27.77 10.89 -5.13
C ALA A 30 -26.48 10.11 -5.47
N LEU A 31 -26.55 9.20 -6.46
CA LEU A 31 -25.45 8.30 -6.83
C LEU A 31 -24.34 8.97 -7.65
N VAL A 32 -24.71 9.89 -8.55
CA VAL A 32 -23.72 10.72 -9.29
C VAL A 32 -23.03 11.68 -8.33
N LEU A 33 -23.76 12.22 -7.34
CA LEU A 33 -23.20 13.06 -6.29
C LEU A 33 -22.28 12.27 -5.34
N SER A 34 -22.56 11.00 -5.03
CA SER A 34 -21.67 10.18 -4.19
C SER A 34 -20.39 9.74 -4.92
N ALA A 35 -20.47 9.38 -6.20
CA ALA A 35 -19.27 9.07 -6.99
C ALA A 35 -18.41 10.32 -7.25
N ALA A 36 -19.05 11.47 -7.51
CA ALA A 36 -18.37 12.77 -7.58
C ALA A 36 -17.81 13.22 -6.22
N ALA A 37 -18.49 12.90 -5.11
CA ALA A 37 -18.01 13.15 -3.75
C ALA A 37 -16.79 12.29 -3.40
N VAL A 38 -16.71 11.03 -3.85
CA VAL A 38 -15.49 10.20 -3.70
C VAL A 38 -14.33 10.79 -4.51
N LEU A 39 -14.58 11.30 -5.72
CA LEU A 39 -13.58 11.98 -6.54
C LEU A 39 -13.10 13.31 -5.93
N THR A 40 -13.98 14.04 -5.23
CA THR A 40 -13.63 15.33 -4.61
C THR A 40 -13.10 15.20 -3.17
N LEU A 41 -13.57 14.24 -2.37
CA LEU A 41 -13.13 14.01 -0.99
C LEU A 41 -11.84 13.19 -0.91
N GLY A 42 -11.64 12.23 -1.83
CA GLY A 42 -10.37 11.50 -1.93
C GLY A 42 -9.21 12.40 -2.32
N ALA A 43 -9.48 13.49 -3.06
CA ALA A 43 -8.53 14.56 -3.28
C ALA A 43 -8.49 15.52 -2.08
N ALA A 44 -9.61 16.01 -1.56
CA ALA A 44 -9.62 17.03 -0.51
C ALA A 44 -9.07 16.55 0.85
N GLY A 45 -9.18 15.26 1.20
CA GLY A 45 -8.67 14.71 2.46
C GLY A 45 -7.14 14.78 2.59
N TYR A 46 -6.41 14.81 1.46
CA TYR A 46 -4.95 15.02 1.45
C TYR A 46 -4.55 16.50 1.54
N TRP A 47 -5.49 17.43 1.31
CA TRP A 47 -5.20 18.85 1.06
C TRP A 47 -5.58 19.76 2.24
N TYR A 48 -6.23 19.23 3.28
CA TYR A 48 -6.55 20.02 4.46
C TYR A 48 -5.36 20.10 5.43
N SER A 49 -4.76 21.30 5.43
CA SER A 49 -3.80 21.81 6.41
C SER A 49 -2.55 20.94 6.64
N MET A 50 -1.85 20.60 5.56
CA MET A 50 -0.43 20.27 5.67
C MET A 50 0.33 21.55 6.06
N PRO A 51 1.17 21.55 7.10
CA PRO A 51 2.02 22.71 7.38
C PRO A 51 2.88 22.99 6.14
N THR A 52 3.12 24.26 5.86
CA THR A 52 3.92 24.71 4.72
C THR A 52 5.38 24.25 4.81
N GLN A 53 5.82 23.76 5.98
CA GLN A 53 7.18 23.29 6.21
C GLN A 53 7.18 22.13 7.21
N LEU A 54 7.97 21.09 6.92
CA LEU A 54 8.22 19.99 7.85
C LEU A 54 9.16 20.45 8.98
N PRO A 55 8.98 19.95 10.23
CA PRO A 55 9.93 20.20 11.31
C PRO A 55 11.33 19.66 10.96
N THR A 56 12.38 20.30 11.45
CA THR A 56 13.77 19.88 11.22
C THR A 56 14.22 18.81 12.22
N PHE A 57 15.23 18.01 11.85
CA PHE A 57 15.87 17.10 12.79
C PHE A 57 16.74 17.84 13.82
N GLU A 58 16.71 17.40 15.08
CA GLU A 58 17.61 17.92 16.11
C GLU A 58 19.04 17.37 15.93
N LYS A 59 20.06 18.16 16.29
CA LYS A 59 21.48 17.83 16.07
C LYS A 59 22.08 16.96 17.20
N ALA A 60 21.30 16.07 17.79
CA ALA A 60 21.77 15.20 18.86
C ALA A 60 22.61 14.04 18.31
N PRO A 61 23.58 13.51 19.07
CA PRO A 61 24.28 12.27 18.72
C PRO A 61 23.33 11.08 18.79
N THR A 62 23.14 10.39 17.66
CA THR A 62 22.34 9.16 17.59
C THR A 62 23.21 7.90 17.65
N LYS A 63 22.66 6.81 18.17
CA LYS A 63 23.22 5.45 17.97
C LYS A 63 22.83 4.85 16.61
N ILE A 64 21.83 5.41 15.94
CA ILE A 64 21.30 4.87 14.69
C ILE A 64 22.31 5.12 13.57
N LYS A 65 22.66 4.06 12.84
CA LYS A 65 23.54 4.11 11.66
C LYS A 65 22.84 3.71 10.37
N HIS A 66 21.64 3.13 10.49
CA HIS A 66 20.89 2.59 9.35
C HIS A 66 19.41 2.93 9.49
N ILE A 67 18.82 3.55 8.47
CA ILE A 67 17.37 3.79 8.40
C ILE A 67 16.80 3.01 7.22
N ILE A 68 15.81 2.16 7.49
CA ILE A 68 15.18 1.25 6.55
C ILE A 68 13.72 1.70 6.39
N PHE A 69 13.31 1.98 5.16
CA PHE A 69 11.95 2.41 4.85
C PHE A 69 11.17 1.30 4.15
N ASP A 70 9.90 1.13 4.49
CA ASP A 70 8.95 0.61 3.50
C ASP A 70 8.82 1.62 2.33
N LEU A 71 8.45 1.10 1.16
CA LEU A 71 8.19 1.90 -0.02
C LEU A 71 6.71 2.28 -0.10
N ASP A 72 5.82 1.28 -0.21
CA ASP A 72 4.37 1.52 -0.22
C ASP A 72 3.90 1.92 1.18
N GLY A 73 2.94 2.83 1.28
CA GLY A 73 2.41 3.30 2.57
C GLY A 73 3.28 4.35 3.27
N VAL A 74 4.61 4.31 3.06
CA VAL A 74 5.55 5.25 3.68
C VAL A 74 6.08 6.30 2.71
N LEU A 75 6.36 5.96 1.44
CA LEU A 75 6.90 6.90 0.44
C LEU A 75 6.01 6.99 -0.80
N LEU A 76 5.44 5.86 -1.21
CA LEU A 76 4.52 5.73 -2.33
C LEU A 76 3.11 5.34 -1.84
N THR A 77 2.11 5.70 -2.62
CA THR A 77 0.73 5.28 -2.40
C THR A 77 0.04 4.96 -3.72
N THR A 78 -1.17 4.42 -3.61
CA THR A 78 -2.02 4.10 -4.76
C THR A 78 -2.76 5.35 -5.23
N ASN A 79 -2.61 5.69 -6.51
CA ASN A 79 -3.48 6.64 -7.18
C ASN A 79 -4.85 5.98 -7.40
N THR A 80 -5.79 6.31 -6.52
CA THR A 80 -7.13 5.72 -6.51
C THR A 80 -7.90 6.03 -7.80
N VAL A 81 -7.71 7.23 -8.38
CA VAL A 81 -8.38 7.63 -9.62
C VAL A 81 -7.90 6.77 -10.79
N LYS A 82 -6.58 6.64 -10.97
CA LYS A 82 -6.02 5.78 -12.03
C LYS A 82 -6.41 4.32 -11.82
N SER A 83 -6.41 3.84 -10.58
CA SER A 83 -6.83 2.47 -10.26
C SER A 83 -8.29 2.22 -10.65
N LEU A 84 -9.19 3.16 -10.36
CA LEU A 84 -10.60 3.09 -10.78
C LEU A 84 -10.76 3.14 -12.29
N GLN A 85 -9.97 3.97 -12.99
CA GLN A 85 -9.96 4.01 -14.46
C GLN A 85 -9.54 2.66 -15.04
N THR A 86 -8.51 2.02 -14.47
CA THR A 86 -8.05 0.70 -14.90
C THR A 86 -9.07 -0.41 -14.60
N LEU A 87 -9.76 -0.36 -13.46
CA LEU A 87 -10.80 -1.32 -13.11
C LEU A 87 -12.04 -1.20 -14.02
N GLY A 88 -12.27 -0.02 -14.59
CA GLY A 88 -13.44 0.32 -15.39
C GLY A 88 -14.61 0.71 -14.49
N ILE A 89 -15.01 1.98 -14.55
CA ILE A 89 -16.09 2.55 -13.73
C ILE A 89 -17.40 1.78 -13.99
N GLU A 90 -17.64 1.35 -15.22
CA GLU A 90 -18.76 0.52 -15.61
C GLU A 90 -18.78 -0.84 -14.88
N ASN A 91 -17.62 -1.46 -14.65
CA ASN A 91 -17.53 -2.72 -13.92
C ASN A 91 -17.78 -2.53 -12.43
N VAL A 92 -17.33 -1.39 -11.87
CA VAL A 92 -17.60 -1.02 -10.48
C VAL A 92 -19.11 -0.77 -10.28
N LEU A 93 -19.75 -0.03 -11.19
CA LEU A 93 -21.19 0.21 -11.16
C LEU A 93 -21.98 -1.09 -11.36
N TYR A 94 -21.55 -1.94 -12.27
CA TYR A 94 -22.15 -3.26 -12.47
C TYR A 94 -22.04 -4.13 -11.21
N TYR A 95 -20.88 -4.14 -10.55
CA TYR A 95 -20.70 -4.83 -9.27
C TYR A 95 -21.66 -4.32 -8.20
N PHE A 96 -21.76 -2.99 -8.06
CA PHE A 96 -22.68 -2.38 -7.10
C PHE A 96 -24.14 -2.75 -7.39
N TRP A 97 -24.56 -2.66 -8.64
CA TRP A 97 -25.95 -2.95 -9.03
C TRP A 97 -26.36 -4.40 -8.73
N ASN A 98 -25.42 -5.34 -8.84
CA ASN A 98 -25.70 -6.77 -8.63
C ASN A 98 -25.49 -7.23 -7.18
N THR A 99 -24.69 -6.51 -6.38
CA THR A 99 -24.33 -6.96 -5.01
C THR A 99 -24.83 -6.03 -3.91
N GLY A 100 -25.24 -4.80 -4.24
CA GLY A 100 -25.54 -3.73 -3.28
C GLY A 100 -24.31 -3.20 -2.53
N LYS A 101 -23.09 -3.60 -2.91
CA LYS A 101 -21.84 -3.25 -2.24
C LYS A 101 -20.86 -2.61 -3.21
N THR A 102 -19.98 -1.73 -2.72
CA THR A 102 -18.81 -1.31 -3.50
C THR A 102 -17.76 -2.42 -3.48
N PRO A 103 -16.96 -2.59 -4.55
CA PRO A 103 -15.90 -3.59 -4.55
C PRO A 103 -14.86 -3.27 -3.46
N ASN A 104 -14.63 -4.20 -2.54
CA ASN A 104 -13.59 -4.11 -1.51
C ASN A 104 -12.41 -5.01 -1.89
N LYS A 105 -11.19 -4.48 -1.90
CA LYS A 105 -9.98 -5.23 -2.30
C LYS A 105 -9.81 -6.52 -1.48
N GLN A 106 -10.03 -6.48 -0.18
CA GLN A 106 -9.82 -7.63 0.70
C GLN A 106 -10.84 -8.74 0.44
N ASP A 107 -12.13 -8.39 0.36
CA ASP A 107 -13.20 -9.35 0.05
C ASP A 107 -12.96 -10.01 -1.31
N LEU A 108 -12.50 -9.23 -2.29
CA LEU A 108 -12.15 -9.72 -3.61
C LEU A 108 -10.94 -10.65 -3.58
N LEU A 109 -9.88 -10.29 -2.85
CA LEU A 109 -8.69 -11.13 -2.71
C LEU A 109 -9.00 -12.45 -1.99
N GLN A 110 -9.93 -12.48 -1.04
CA GLN A 110 -10.34 -13.72 -0.37
C GLN A 110 -10.86 -14.79 -1.35
N LEU A 111 -11.45 -14.38 -2.48
CA LEU A 111 -11.91 -15.30 -3.52
C LEU A 111 -10.76 -16.00 -4.26
N LEU A 112 -9.52 -15.51 -4.12
CA LEU A 112 -8.30 -16.12 -4.65
C LEU A 112 -7.59 -17.07 -3.67
N THR A 113 -8.12 -17.28 -2.47
CA THR A 113 -7.45 -18.12 -1.43
C THR A 113 -7.22 -19.57 -1.86
N GLN A 114 -8.04 -20.09 -2.77
CA GLN A 114 -7.86 -21.44 -3.35
C GLN A 114 -7.28 -21.40 -4.78
N ALA A 115 -6.79 -20.24 -5.23
CA ALA A 115 -6.10 -20.15 -6.51
C ALA A 115 -4.82 -20.99 -6.48
N PRO A 116 -4.46 -21.69 -7.57
CA PRO A 116 -3.28 -22.55 -7.61
C PRO A 116 -2.00 -21.78 -7.28
N ALA A 117 -1.28 -22.20 -6.24
CA ALA A 117 -0.05 -21.57 -5.78
C ALA A 117 1.02 -22.63 -5.47
N ILE A 118 2.29 -22.23 -5.58
CA ILE A 118 3.46 -23.00 -5.14
C ILE A 118 3.63 -22.85 -3.63
N SER A 119 3.42 -21.64 -3.10
CA SER A 119 3.52 -21.38 -1.67
C SER A 119 2.43 -22.09 -0.88
N THR A 120 2.84 -22.66 0.25
CA THR A 120 1.96 -23.34 1.22
C THR A 120 1.88 -22.59 2.55
N GLU A 121 2.65 -21.50 2.69
CA GLU A 121 2.71 -20.71 3.91
C GLU A 121 1.44 -19.88 4.07
N ASN A 122 0.85 -19.94 5.27
CA ASN A 122 -0.29 -19.12 5.63
C ASN A 122 0.20 -17.75 6.08
N MET A 123 -0.01 -16.75 5.23
CA MET A 123 0.33 -15.37 5.51
C MET A 123 -0.92 -14.59 5.89
N PHE A 124 -0.74 -13.59 6.76
CA PHE A 124 -1.82 -12.72 7.20
C PHE A 124 -1.41 -11.26 7.06
N HIS A 125 -2.36 -10.43 6.67
CA HIS A 125 -2.25 -8.97 6.65
C HIS A 125 -3.46 -8.42 7.40
N ASN A 126 -3.26 -7.63 8.45
CA ASN A 126 -4.34 -7.14 9.32
C ASN A 126 -5.30 -8.25 9.82
N ASN A 127 -4.73 -9.38 10.27
CA ASN A 127 -5.46 -10.60 10.71
C ASN A 127 -6.29 -11.30 9.62
N GLN A 128 -6.03 -11.00 8.35
CA GLN A 128 -6.79 -11.52 7.22
C GLN A 128 -5.87 -12.35 6.33
N PRO A 129 -6.30 -13.55 5.89
CA PRO A 129 -5.45 -14.43 5.12
C PRO A 129 -5.10 -13.78 3.78
N VAL A 130 -3.80 -13.78 3.46
CA VAL A 130 -3.29 -13.38 2.16
C VAL A 130 -3.32 -14.62 1.26
N PRO A 131 -3.94 -14.55 0.06
CA PRO A 131 -3.94 -15.68 -0.86
C PRO A 131 -2.52 -16.15 -1.19
N GLN A 132 -2.27 -17.45 -1.19
CA GLN A 132 -0.93 -18.01 -1.43
C GLN A 132 -0.37 -17.62 -2.80
N ILE A 133 -1.23 -17.40 -3.81
CA ILE A 133 -0.82 -16.89 -5.11
C ILE A 133 -0.21 -15.46 -5.01
N MET A 134 -0.67 -14.65 -4.05
CA MET A 134 -0.08 -13.33 -3.78
C MET A 134 1.28 -13.47 -3.12
N VAL A 135 1.47 -14.48 -2.27
CA VAL A 135 2.78 -14.81 -1.68
C VAL A 135 3.76 -15.20 -2.79
N ASP A 136 3.35 -16.05 -3.74
CA ASP A 136 4.19 -16.41 -4.88
C ASP A 136 4.59 -15.20 -5.72
N TRP A 137 3.65 -14.27 -5.94
CA TRP A 137 3.88 -13.03 -6.66
C TRP A 137 4.92 -12.16 -5.96
N GLN A 138 4.70 -11.89 -4.67
CA GLN A 138 5.54 -11.00 -3.89
C GLN A 138 6.88 -11.65 -3.52
N THR A 139 7.04 -12.96 -3.59
CA THR A 139 8.33 -13.65 -3.40
C THR A 139 9.04 -13.99 -4.71
N GLY A 140 8.42 -13.70 -5.86
CA GLY A 140 8.97 -14.03 -7.17
C GLY A 140 9.04 -15.54 -7.47
N ARG A 141 8.32 -16.38 -6.70
CA ARG A 141 8.24 -17.84 -6.94
C ARG A 141 7.54 -18.17 -8.25
N GLN A 142 6.63 -17.30 -8.70
CA GLN A 142 6.00 -17.37 -10.02
C GLN A 142 6.11 -16.02 -10.72
N SER A 143 6.22 -16.05 -12.05
CA SER A 143 6.24 -14.83 -12.86
C SER A 143 4.85 -14.17 -12.91
N ASN A 144 4.82 -12.87 -13.16
CA ASN A 144 3.59 -12.10 -13.39
C ASN A 144 2.65 -12.75 -14.44
N GLU A 145 3.22 -13.31 -15.51
CA GLU A 145 2.44 -14.00 -16.57
C GLU A 145 1.82 -15.30 -16.07
N GLN A 146 2.58 -16.12 -15.32
CA GLN A 146 2.08 -17.37 -14.73
C GLN A 146 0.95 -17.10 -13.73
N ILE A 147 1.14 -16.09 -12.88
CA ILE A 147 0.16 -15.69 -11.87
C ILE A 147 -1.10 -15.12 -12.52
N LEU A 148 -0.96 -14.23 -13.51
CA LEU A 148 -2.11 -13.70 -14.22
C LEU A 148 -2.88 -14.81 -14.93
N THR A 149 -2.18 -15.70 -15.65
CA THR A 149 -2.82 -16.79 -16.38
C THR A 149 -3.58 -17.73 -15.44
N SER A 150 -2.93 -18.20 -14.37
CA SER A 150 -3.53 -19.13 -13.41
C SER A 150 -4.70 -18.52 -12.66
N THR A 151 -4.61 -17.25 -12.25
CA THR A 151 -5.73 -16.56 -11.57
C THR A 151 -6.91 -16.33 -12.51
N LEU A 152 -6.70 -15.93 -13.76
CA LEU A 152 -7.80 -15.76 -14.71
C LEU A 152 -8.48 -17.10 -15.04
N GLN A 153 -7.71 -18.17 -15.25
CA GLN A 153 -8.24 -19.52 -15.46
C GLN A 153 -9.04 -20.01 -14.25
N TYR A 154 -8.49 -19.82 -13.04
CA TYR A 154 -9.18 -20.16 -11.79
C TYR A 154 -10.51 -19.41 -11.68
N LEU A 155 -10.54 -18.10 -11.94
CA LEU A 155 -11.76 -17.30 -11.89
C LEU A 155 -12.81 -17.77 -12.91
N ASP A 156 -12.39 -18.11 -14.13
CA ASP A 156 -13.29 -18.66 -15.16
C ASP A 156 -13.94 -19.98 -14.67
N ILE A 157 -13.17 -20.88 -14.05
CA ILE A 157 -13.68 -22.13 -13.45
C ILE A 157 -14.65 -21.85 -12.28
N GLN A 158 -14.31 -20.94 -11.37
CA GLN A 158 -15.18 -20.62 -10.23
C GLN A 158 -16.52 -20.01 -10.69
N LYS A 159 -16.50 -19.22 -11.77
CA LYS A 159 -17.72 -18.70 -12.39
C LYS A 159 -18.59 -19.81 -12.96
N GLU A 160 -17.99 -20.79 -13.65
CA GLU A 160 -18.72 -21.93 -14.22
C GLU A 160 -19.36 -22.82 -13.14
N LYS A 161 -18.69 -22.96 -11.99
CA LYS A 161 -19.23 -23.67 -10.82
C LYS A 161 -20.33 -22.91 -10.08
N GLY A 162 -20.43 -21.60 -10.28
CA GLY A 162 -21.35 -20.72 -9.56
C GLY A 162 -20.81 -20.20 -8.23
N ASP A 163 -19.55 -20.49 -7.88
CA ASP A 163 -18.88 -20.03 -6.66
C ASP A 163 -18.55 -18.52 -6.71
N VAL A 164 -18.43 -17.98 -7.93
CA VAL A 164 -18.22 -16.55 -8.20
C VAL A 164 -19.28 -16.04 -9.16
N THR A 165 -20.00 -14.98 -8.76
CA THR A 165 -21.01 -14.33 -9.61
C THR A 165 -20.37 -13.66 -10.84
N LEU A 166 -21.15 -13.41 -11.90
CA LEU A 166 -20.65 -12.67 -13.07
C LEU A 166 -20.09 -11.28 -12.70
N ALA A 167 -20.72 -10.60 -11.75
CA ALA A 167 -20.29 -9.30 -11.27
C ALA A 167 -18.94 -9.35 -10.54
N GLN A 168 -18.76 -10.33 -9.64
CA GLN A 168 -17.47 -10.58 -8.97
C GLN A 168 -16.40 -10.98 -9.98
N HIS A 169 -16.73 -11.86 -10.94
CA HIS A 169 -15.82 -12.33 -11.96
C HIS A 169 -15.26 -11.18 -12.82
N CYS A 170 -16.13 -10.30 -13.32
CA CYS A 170 -15.73 -9.15 -14.13
C CYS A 170 -14.74 -8.25 -13.38
N ILE A 171 -15.08 -7.85 -12.15
CA ILE A 171 -14.22 -6.94 -11.37
C ILE A 171 -12.92 -7.64 -10.93
N LEU A 172 -12.96 -8.93 -10.59
CA LEU A 172 -11.76 -9.70 -10.20
C LEU A 172 -10.78 -9.86 -11.35
N LYS A 173 -11.26 -10.12 -12.58
CA LYS A 173 -10.37 -10.23 -13.74
C LYS A 173 -9.65 -8.91 -13.99
N ASN A 174 -10.33 -7.78 -13.85
CA ASN A 174 -9.70 -6.47 -14.01
C ASN A 174 -8.75 -6.15 -12.85
N LEU A 175 -9.10 -6.53 -11.62
CA LEU A 175 -8.21 -6.39 -10.47
C LEU A 175 -6.94 -7.24 -10.64
N CYS A 176 -7.05 -8.51 -11.08
CA CYS A 176 -5.91 -9.38 -11.34
C CYS A 176 -5.02 -8.82 -12.46
N LYS A 177 -5.62 -8.31 -13.55
CA LYS A 177 -4.87 -7.60 -14.60
C LYS A 177 -4.14 -6.37 -14.06
N LEU A 178 -4.80 -5.56 -13.23
CA LEU A 178 -4.20 -4.39 -12.60
C LEU A 178 -3.00 -4.78 -11.74
N MET A 179 -3.17 -5.77 -10.85
CA MET A 179 -2.12 -6.18 -9.91
C MET A 179 -0.97 -6.89 -10.62
N PHE A 180 -1.25 -7.87 -11.46
CA PHE A 180 -0.23 -8.76 -11.98
C PHE A 180 0.40 -8.28 -13.28
N THR A 181 -0.09 -7.21 -13.90
CA THR A 181 0.56 -6.64 -15.09
C THR A 181 1.51 -5.51 -14.68
N PRO A 182 2.84 -5.65 -14.83
CA PRO A 182 3.81 -4.73 -14.23
C PRO A 182 3.59 -3.25 -14.59
N HIS A 183 3.41 -2.95 -15.88
CA HIS A 183 3.25 -1.57 -16.34
C HIS A 183 1.92 -0.95 -15.90
N ILE A 184 0.87 -1.77 -15.74
CA ILE A 184 -0.41 -1.29 -15.22
C ILE A 184 -0.26 -0.98 -13.73
N LEU A 185 0.29 -1.91 -12.95
CA LEU A 185 0.50 -1.70 -11.52
C LEU A 185 1.37 -0.46 -11.27
N ALA A 186 2.50 -0.33 -11.97
CA ALA A 186 3.39 0.82 -11.85
C ALA A 186 2.66 2.14 -12.15
N SER A 187 1.85 2.18 -13.21
CA SER A 187 1.09 3.38 -13.61
C SER A 187 0.07 3.85 -12.55
N THR A 188 -0.35 2.95 -11.65
CA THR A 188 -1.29 3.26 -10.56
C THR A 188 -0.60 3.79 -9.30
N ARG A 189 0.73 3.91 -9.27
CA ARG A 189 1.45 4.45 -8.12
C ARG A 189 1.69 5.94 -8.23
N MET A 190 1.85 6.58 -7.08
CA MET A 190 2.24 7.98 -6.95
C MET A 190 3.01 8.20 -5.64
N MET A 191 3.81 9.25 -5.59
CA MET A 191 4.41 9.71 -4.33
C MET A 191 3.32 10.14 -3.35
N ILE A 192 3.48 9.82 -2.08
CA ILE A 192 2.66 10.43 -1.02
C ILE A 192 3.00 11.93 -0.98
N PRO A 193 2.01 12.83 -0.84
CA PRO A 193 2.30 14.25 -0.63
C PRO A 193 3.30 14.46 0.51
N GLN A 194 4.30 15.32 0.32
CA GLN A 194 5.44 15.55 1.23
C GLN A 194 6.50 14.43 1.33
N ALA A 195 6.31 13.27 0.72
CA ALA A 195 7.29 12.17 0.77
C ALA A 195 8.67 12.60 0.26
N LEU A 196 8.70 13.38 -0.84
CA LEU A 196 9.95 13.85 -1.44
C LEU A 196 10.67 14.85 -0.54
N ASP A 197 9.94 15.81 0.04
CA ASP A 197 10.51 16.78 0.99
C ASP A 197 11.04 16.07 2.24
N PHE A 198 10.25 15.12 2.76
CA PHE A 198 10.62 14.30 3.91
C PHE A 198 11.90 13.50 3.65
N ILE A 199 11.95 12.71 2.57
CA ILE A 199 13.13 11.88 2.30
C ILE A 199 14.35 12.73 1.96
N THR A 200 14.18 13.89 1.32
CA THR A 200 15.27 14.84 1.09
C THR A 200 15.86 15.34 2.40
N MET A 201 15.00 15.72 3.36
CA MET A 201 15.43 16.16 4.68
C MET A 201 16.12 15.03 5.46
N VAL A 202 15.59 13.80 5.42
CA VAL A 202 16.22 12.64 6.05
C VAL A 202 17.56 12.35 5.40
N ALA A 203 17.68 12.43 4.08
CA ALA A 203 18.94 12.19 3.36
C ALA A 203 20.01 13.22 3.73
N GLN A 204 19.64 14.49 3.90
CA GLN A 204 20.56 15.53 4.38
C GLN A 204 21.06 15.21 5.79
N TYR A 205 20.16 14.91 6.72
CA TYR A 205 20.54 14.51 8.08
C TYR A 205 21.42 13.25 8.07
N ALA A 206 21.05 12.25 7.27
CA ALA A 206 21.79 11.00 7.16
C ALA A 206 23.21 11.23 6.63
N GLN A 207 23.38 12.12 5.65
CA GLN A 207 24.70 12.49 5.14
C GLN A 207 25.56 13.19 6.20
N GLU A 208 24.99 14.12 6.97
CA GLU A 208 25.70 14.85 8.03
C GLU A 208 26.18 13.92 9.16
N HIS A 209 25.41 12.86 9.45
CA HIS A 209 25.66 11.95 10.57
C HIS A 209 26.24 10.58 10.15
N GLY A 210 26.53 10.37 8.86
CA GLY A 210 27.08 9.10 8.35
C GLY A 210 26.11 7.91 8.41
N ILE A 211 24.81 8.18 8.37
CA ILE A 211 23.73 7.18 8.39
C ILE A 211 23.47 6.68 6.97
N LYS A 212 23.26 5.38 6.82
CA LYS A 212 22.91 4.75 5.54
C LYS A 212 21.39 4.56 5.42
N LEU A 213 20.86 4.84 4.23
CA LEU A 213 19.44 4.66 3.91
C LEU A 213 19.20 3.39 3.10
N TYR A 214 18.09 2.70 3.39
CA TYR A 214 17.68 1.43 2.80
C TYR A 214 16.18 1.42 2.49
N ILE A 215 15.79 0.55 1.55
CA ILE A 215 14.38 0.19 1.29
C ILE A 215 14.19 -1.28 1.63
N CYS A 216 13.09 -1.64 2.29
CA CYS A 216 12.63 -3.01 2.51
C CYS A 216 11.13 -3.09 2.18
N SER A 217 10.77 -3.62 1.01
CA SER A 217 9.38 -3.59 0.55
C SER A 217 8.90 -4.86 -0.16
N ASN A 218 7.60 -5.12 -0.03
CA ASN A 218 6.96 -6.30 -0.59
C ASN A 218 6.49 -6.05 -2.04
N TRP A 219 7.34 -6.34 -3.02
CA TRP A 219 7.07 -6.11 -4.45
C TRP A 219 7.55 -7.27 -5.30
N ASP A 220 6.87 -7.51 -6.42
CA ASP A 220 7.33 -8.45 -7.43
C ASP A 220 8.55 -7.91 -8.22
N PRO A 221 9.38 -8.79 -8.80
CA PRO A 221 10.61 -8.39 -9.48
C PRO A 221 10.41 -7.47 -10.68
N ALA A 222 9.31 -7.61 -11.41
CA ALA A 222 9.11 -6.90 -12.67
C ALA A 222 8.55 -5.49 -12.42
N SER A 223 7.54 -5.36 -11.58
CA SER A 223 6.90 -4.07 -11.30
C SER A 223 7.86 -3.10 -10.60
N ILE A 224 8.72 -3.58 -9.70
CA ILE A 224 9.64 -2.70 -8.97
C ILE A 224 10.66 -2.02 -9.90
N GLU A 225 11.08 -2.66 -10.99
CA GLU A 225 12.00 -2.03 -11.93
C GLU A 225 11.36 -0.86 -12.68
N LEU A 226 10.05 -0.95 -12.96
CA LEU A 226 9.30 0.16 -13.54
C LEU A 226 9.09 1.28 -12.51
N ILE A 227 8.76 0.93 -11.26
CA ILE A 227 8.65 1.89 -10.16
C ILE A 227 9.98 2.66 -9.98
N LYS A 228 11.12 1.98 -10.03
CA LYS A 228 12.44 2.64 -9.97
C LYS A 228 12.68 3.60 -11.13
N GLN A 229 12.17 3.29 -12.32
CA GLN A 229 12.28 4.14 -13.50
C GLN A 229 11.33 5.36 -13.45
N ASP A 230 10.13 5.18 -12.92
CA ASP A 230 9.12 6.24 -12.81
C ASP A 230 9.46 7.22 -11.68
N PHE A 231 10.07 6.74 -10.60
CA PHE A 231 10.40 7.53 -9.40
C PHE A 231 11.92 7.68 -9.20
N LYS A 232 12.70 7.90 -10.27
CA LYS A 232 14.18 7.99 -10.23
C LYS A 232 14.73 8.94 -9.18
N GLU A 233 14.06 10.07 -8.97
CA GLU A 233 14.47 11.05 -7.96
C GLU A 233 14.41 10.46 -6.55
N LEU A 234 13.30 9.79 -6.19
CA LEU A 234 13.19 9.07 -4.92
C LEU A 234 14.28 8.00 -4.77
N PHE A 235 14.49 7.20 -5.81
CA PHE A 235 15.47 6.11 -5.73
C PHE A 235 16.92 6.61 -5.75
N SER A 236 17.18 7.87 -6.10
CA SER A 236 18.53 8.45 -6.07
C SER A 236 19.10 8.60 -4.66
N PHE A 237 18.24 8.61 -3.63
CA PHE A 237 18.66 8.64 -2.21
C PHE A 237 19.15 7.28 -1.69
N PHE A 238 18.95 6.19 -2.45
CA PHE A 238 19.24 4.83 -2.01
C PHE A 238 20.22 4.15 -2.98
N PRO A 239 21.40 3.73 -2.52
CA PRO A 239 22.28 2.86 -3.30
C PRO A 239 21.56 1.59 -3.76
N GLN A 240 21.88 1.08 -4.95
CA GLN A 240 21.16 -0.05 -5.55
C GLN A 240 21.24 -1.33 -4.69
N GLU A 241 22.34 -1.51 -3.97
CA GLU A 241 22.62 -2.58 -3.02
C GLU A 241 21.90 -2.41 -1.66
N HIS A 242 21.27 -1.26 -1.42
CA HIS A 242 20.47 -0.97 -0.23
C HIS A 242 18.95 -1.12 -0.47
N ILE A 243 18.54 -1.53 -1.67
CA ILE A 243 17.13 -1.70 -2.04
C ILE A 243 16.76 -3.18 -1.97
N PHE A 244 16.05 -3.56 -0.91
CA PHE A 244 15.63 -4.93 -0.62
C PHE A 244 14.16 -5.14 -0.99
N ILE A 245 13.94 -5.99 -1.97
CA ILE A 245 12.62 -6.26 -2.54
C ILE A 245 12.30 -7.73 -2.38
N SER A 246 11.16 -8.03 -1.76
CA SER A 246 10.77 -9.40 -1.43
C SER A 246 10.82 -10.35 -2.62
N GLY A 247 10.40 -9.88 -3.81
CA GLY A 247 10.36 -10.69 -5.02
C GLY A 247 11.74 -11.13 -5.51
N LYS A 248 12.78 -10.36 -5.17
CA LYS A 248 14.17 -10.68 -5.52
C LYS A 248 14.87 -11.52 -4.45
N ILE A 249 14.43 -11.37 -3.20
CA ILE A 249 15.01 -12.05 -2.04
C ILE A 249 14.38 -13.44 -1.85
N GLY A 250 13.12 -13.61 -2.24
CA GLY A 250 12.34 -14.83 -1.98
C GLY A 250 11.69 -14.86 -0.60
N ALA A 251 11.72 -13.77 0.16
CA ALA A 251 11.12 -13.62 1.48
C ALA A 251 10.41 -12.26 1.57
N LEU A 252 9.23 -12.19 2.20
CA LEU A 252 8.45 -10.96 2.34
C LEU A 252 8.17 -10.62 3.81
N LYS A 253 7.94 -9.34 4.11
CA LYS A 253 7.43 -8.91 5.42
C LYS A 253 5.99 -9.43 5.63
N PRO A 254 5.56 -9.79 6.84
CA PRO A 254 6.26 -9.68 8.13
C PRO A 254 7.15 -10.90 8.46
N HIS A 255 7.51 -11.77 7.52
CA HIS A 255 8.39 -12.91 7.84
C HIS A 255 9.79 -12.41 8.24
N PRO A 256 10.35 -12.84 9.39
CA PRO A 256 11.62 -12.31 9.91
C PRO A 256 12.81 -12.50 8.94
N ALA A 257 12.78 -13.56 8.12
CA ALA A 257 13.81 -13.87 7.13
C ALA A 257 14.21 -12.69 6.22
N ILE A 258 13.29 -11.76 5.88
CA ILE A 258 13.65 -10.59 5.06
C ILE A 258 14.55 -9.62 5.83
N PHE A 259 14.28 -9.39 7.11
CA PHE A 259 15.09 -8.52 7.97
C PHE A 259 16.42 -9.19 8.30
N GLU A 260 16.41 -10.49 8.60
CA GLU A 260 17.63 -11.29 8.81
C GLU A 260 18.55 -11.25 7.57
N HIS A 261 17.96 -11.31 6.37
CA HIS A 261 18.69 -11.17 5.12
C HIS A 261 19.36 -9.79 5.01
N ILE A 262 18.66 -8.70 5.32
CA ILE A 262 19.22 -7.34 5.29
C ILE A 262 20.37 -7.19 6.29
N ILE A 263 20.14 -7.61 7.54
CA ILE A 263 21.12 -7.58 8.63
C ILE A 263 22.38 -8.34 8.23
N LYS A 264 22.23 -9.56 7.69
CA LYS A 264 23.35 -10.39 7.28
C LYS A 264 24.10 -9.83 6.07
N THR A 265 23.38 -9.27 5.09
CA THR A 265 23.97 -8.77 3.84
C THR A 265 24.90 -7.58 4.07
N HIS A 266 24.52 -6.68 4.98
CA HIS A 266 25.31 -5.47 5.28
C HIS A 266 26.01 -5.50 6.63
N HIS A 267 25.97 -6.64 7.33
CA HIS A 267 26.51 -6.82 8.67
C HIS A 267 26.00 -5.75 9.66
N LEU A 268 24.70 -5.47 9.59
CA LEU A 268 24.08 -4.43 10.42
C LEU A 268 24.00 -4.89 11.88
N ASN A 269 24.18 -3.97 12.82
CA ASN A 269 23.75 -4.19 14.20
C ASN A 269 22.26 -3.81 14.30
N PRO A 270 21.34 -4.73 14.67
CA PRO A 270 19.92 -4.41 14.80
C PRO A 270 19.64 -3.22 15.72
N ASP A 271 20.40 -3.06 16.81
CA ASP A 271 20.18 -1.97 17.77
C ASP A 271 20.51 -0.57 17.21
N GLU A 272 21.26 -0.52 16.10
CA GLU A 272 21.67 0.68 15.34
C GLU A 272 20.79 0.88 14.10
N CYS A 273 19.75 0.06 13.91
CA CYS A 273 18.81 0.15 12.80
C CYS A 273 17.50 0.79 13.25
N LEU A 274 16.93 1.64 12.39
CA LEU A 274 15.57 2.16 12.50
C LEU A 274 14.74 1.69 11.30
N PHE A 275 13.63 1.00 11.53
CA PHE A 275 12.70 0.57 10.49
C PHE A 275 11.37 1.36 10.56
N ILE A 276 10.91 1.87 9.42
CA ILE A 276 9.70 2.67 9.30
C ILE A 276 8.76 2.00 8.32
N ASP A 277 7.56 1.65 8.78
CA ASP A 277 6.55 0.90 8.01
C ASP A 277 5.15 1.32 8.48
N ASP A 278 4.16 1.29 7.57
CA ASP A 278 2.76 1.61 7.87
C ASP A 278 1.96 0.41 8.39
N GLU A 279 2.50 -0.81 8.27
CA GLU A 279 1.85 -2.04 8.68
C GLU A 279 2.43 -2.54 10.02
N ALA A 280 1.57 -2.56 11.05
CA ALA A 280 1.97 -2.89 12.42
C ALA A 280 2.60 -4.30 12.53
N THR A 281 2.14 -5.26 11.73
CA THR A 281 2.72 -6.62 11.75
C THR A 281 4.17 -6.65 11.26
N ASN A 282 4.55 -5.79 10.31
CA ASN A 282 5.93 -5.66 9.85
C ASN A 282 6.81 -5.03 10.93
N VAL A 283 6.31 -3.98 11.58
CA VAL A 283 6.96 -3.28 12.70
C VAL A 283 7.27 -4.27 13.84
N ILE A 284 6.26 -5.04 14.27
CA ILE A 284 6.43 -6.02 15.36
C ILE A 284 7.49 -7.08 15.00
N SER A 285 7.50 -7.54 13.75
CA SER A 285 8.48 -8.53 13.29
C SER A 285 9.92 -7.99 13.31
N ALA A 286 10.13 -6.77 12.83
CA ALA A 286 11.45 -6.12 12.91
C ALA A 286 11.88 -5.87 14.36
N GLN A 287 10.95 -5.41 15.21
CA GLN A 287 11.21 -5.16 16.63
C GLN A 287 11.64 -6.43 17.38
N ALA A 288 11.06 -7.59 17.04
CA ALA A 288 11.43 -8.88 17.62
C ALA A 288 12.90 -9.28 17.34
N LEU A 289 13.53 -8.69 16.33
CA LEU A 289 14.95 -8.87 15.99
C LEU A 289 15.86 -7.81 16.63
N GLY A 290 15.32 -6.93 17.48
CA GLY A 290 16.06 -5.86 18.14
C GLY A 290 16.21 -4.58 17.30
N ILE A 291 15.52 -4.48 16.17
CA ILE A 291 15.49 -3.25 15.34
C ILE A 291 14.61 -2.20 16.04
N ASN A 292 15.07 -0.95 16.08
CA ASN A 292 14.22 0.16 16.53
C ASN A 292 13.16 0.42 15.45
N THR A 293 11.92 0.71 15.81
CA THR A 293 10.84 0.78 14.82
C THR A 293 9.92 1.97 15.04
N ILE A 294 9.40 2.54 13.95
CA ILE A 294 8.29 3.50 13.96
C ILE A 294 7.15 2.96 13.10
N HIS A 295 5.95 2.95 13.67
CA HIS A 295 4.71 2.63 12.93
C HIS A 295 4.07 3.89 12.38
N MET A 296 4.06 4.06 11.05
CA MET A 296 3.48 5.21 10.37
C MET A 296 1.98 4.98 10.07
N SER A 297 1.13 5.13 11.08
CA SER A 297 -0.30 4.78 10.96
C SER A 297 -1.19 5.82 10.24
N THR A 298 -0.73 7.07 10.04
CA THR A 298 -1.61 8.17 9.60
C THR A 298 -1.11 8.97 8.38
N ASN A 299 -0.07 8.55 7.67
CA ASN A 299 0.59 9.31 6.59
C ASN A 299 0.97 10.75 6.97
N LYS A 300 1.07 11.05 8.27
CA LYS A 300 1.44 12.36 8.77
C LYS A 300 2.95 12.38 9.01
N TYR A 301 3.68 12.97 8.07
CA TYR A 301 5.12 13.12 8.19
C TYR A 301 5.54 13.93 9.43
N ILE A 302 4.70 14.83 9.94
CA ILE A 302 4.96 15.56 11.18
C ILE A 302 5.12 14.59 12.37
N ASP A 303 4.19 13.65 12.51
CA ASP A 303 4.19 12.67 13.59
C ASP A 303 5.37 11.71 13.42
N LEU A 304 5.69 11.35 12.18
CA LEU A 304 6.87 10.55 11.85
C LEU A 304 8.16 11.27 12.25
N ILE A 305 8.34 12.53 11.87
CA ILE A 305 9.54 13.32 12.19
C ILE A 305 9.66 13.51 13.70
N THR A 306 8.54 13.75 14.40
CA THR A 306 8.53 13.87 15.86
C THR A 306 9.03 12.57 16.53
N GLN A 307 8.57 11.42 16.04
CA GLN A 307 9.05 10.12 16.54
C GLN A 307 10.51 9.86 16.16
N MET A 308 10.93 10.24 14.96
CA MET A 308 12.32 10.12 14.53
C MET A 308 13.24 10.98 15.40
N ASN A 309 12.89 12.22 15.73
CA ASN A 309 13.64 13.08 16.66
C ASN A 309 13.79 12.52 18.07
N ALA A 310 12.89 11.62 18.50
CA ALA A 310 13.01 10.97 19.80
C ALA A 310 14.01 9.79 19.80
N ILE A 311 14.36 9.27 18.61
CA ILE A 311 15.24 8.11 18.42
C ILE A 311 16.61 8.52 17.85
N LEU A 312 16.63 9.52 16.97
CA LEU A 312 17.81 10.12 16.36
C LEU A 312 18.41 11.17 17.31
#